data_AF-A0A529NPH4-F1
#
_entry.id   AF-A0A529NPH4-F1
#
_cell.length_a   1.000
_cell.length_b   1.000
_cell.length_c   1.000
_cell.angle_alpha   90.00
_cell.angle_beta   90.00
_cell.angle_gamma   90.00
#
_symmetry.space_group_name_H-M   'P 1'
#
loop_
_entity.id
_entity.type
_entity.pdbx_description
1 polymer ?
#
loop_
_entity_poly.entity_id
_entity_poly.type
_entity_poly.pdbx_seq_one_letter_code
_entity_poly.pdbx_strand_id
1 'polypeptide(L)'
;MALPEQQKLARQILALAELHPDPERLCLAHRMCGATDEVGGELLAAREHLECAVALYDPERHGSTAFVFGQDLGVSALAHLTWVLWLLGYPDHASRPQAEGLA
;
A
#
# COMPACT_ATOMS: atom_id res chain seq x y z
N MET A 1 -14.94 1.20 -13.54
CA MET A 1 -15.65 0.93 -12.27
C MET A 1 -15.77 2.25 -11.51
N ALA A 2 -16.91 2.57 -10.89
CA ALA A 2 -17.06 3.80 -10.10
C ALA A 2 -16.19 3.75 -8.82
N LEU A 3 -15.67 4.88 -8.35
CA LEU A 3 -14.81 4.94 -7.16
C LEU A 3 -15.42 4.28 -5.91
N PRO A 4 -16.72 4.47 -5.58
CA PRO A 4 -17.31 3.80 -4.42
C PRO A 4 -17.29 2.26 -4.51
N GLU A 5 -17.42 1.72 -5.72
CA GLU A 5 -17.32 0.28 -5.95
C GLU A 5 -15.88 -0.21 -5.82
N GLN A 6 -14.89 0.58 -6.23
CA GLN A 6 -13.47 0.27 -6.02
C GLN A 6 -13.14 0.23 -4.53
N GLN A 7 -13.58 1.25 -3.77
CA GLN A 7 -13.36 1.32 -2.32
C GLN A 7 -14.02 0.15 -1.58
N LYS A 8 -15.25 -0.20 -1.98
CA LYS A 8 -15.95 -1.35 -1.42
C LYS A 8 -15.18 -2.64 -1.66
N LEU A 9 -14.70 -2.87 -2.89
CA LEU A 9 -13.95 -4.07 -3.23
C LEU A 9 -12.61 -4.12 -2.49
N ALA A 10 -11.88 -3.00 -2.40
CA ALA A 10 -10.63 -2.93 -1.66
C ALA A 10 -10.81 -3.31 -0.18
N ARG A 11 -11.86 -2.78 0.47
CA ARG A 11 -12.19 -3.13 1.87
C ARG A 11 -12.62 -4.58 2.04
N GLN A 12 -13.29 -5.17 1.05
CA GLN A 12 -13.62 -6.61 1.08
C GLN A 12 -12.37 -7.47 1.00
N ILE A 13 -11.38 -7.08 0.18
CA ILE A 13 -10.09 -7.76 0.10
C ILE A 13 -9.35 -7.67 1.44
N LEU A 14 -9.37 -6.49 2.09
CA LEU A 14 -8.79 -6.32 3.42
C LEU A 14 -9.49 -7.21 4.47
N ALA A 15 -10.82 -7.20 4.52
CA ALA A 15 -11.57 -8.05 5.45
C ALA A 15 -11.28 -9.54 5.26
N LEU A 16 -11.06 -10.00 4.02
CA LEU A 16 -10.67 -11.38 3.73
C LEU A 16 -9.23 -11.67 4.18
N ALA A 17 -8.30 -10.72 3.97
CA ALA A 17 -6.92 -10.85 4.44
C ALA A 17 -6.83 -10.87 5.97
N GLU A 18 -7.66 -10.10 6.66
CA GLU A 18 -7.77 -10.09 8.13
C GLU A 18 -8.33 -11.40 8.69
N LEU A 19 -9.25 -12.06 7.96
CA LEU A 19 -9.82 -13.34 8.38
C LEU A 19 -8.78 -14.48 8.34
N HIS A 20 -7.81 -14.39 7.43
CA HIS A 20 -6.74 -15.36 7.27
C HIS A 20 -5.39 -14.63 7.22
N PRO A 21 -4.86 -14.20 8.39
CA PRO A 21 -3.69 -13.35 8.45
C PRO A 21 -2.47 -14.00 7.80
N ASP A 22 -1.94 -13.31 6.82
CA ASP A 22 -0.67 -13.61 6.16
C ASP A 22 -0.04 -12.27 5.78
N PRO A 23 1.22 -12.00 6.15
CA PRO A 23 1.83 -10.69 5.96
C PRO A 23 1.77 -10.21 4.51
N GLU A 24 1.92 -11.11 3.54
CA GLU A 24 1.87 -10.77 2.11
C GLU A 24 0.45 -10.36 1.70
N ARG A 25 -0.57 -11.15 2.10
CA ARG A 25 -1.97 -10.83 1.80
C ARG A 25 -2.41 -9.53 2.46
N LEU A 26 -2.00 -9.28 3.70
CA LEU A 26 -2.30 -8.05 4.42
C LEU A 26 -1.58 -6.86 3.78
N CYS A 27 -0.30 -7.00 3.42
CA CYS A 27 0.46 -5.99 2.70
C CYS A 27 -0.24 -5.60 1.39
N LEU A 28 -0.62 -6.59 0.58
CA LEU A 28 -1.34 -6.37 -0.68
C LEU A 28 -2.68 -5.66 -0.44
N ALA A 29 -3.48 -6.13 0.51
CA ALA A 29 -4.79 -5.56 0.79
C ALA A 29 -4.71 -4.10 1.26
N HIS A 30 -3.78 -3.80 2.16
CA HIS A 30 -3.51 -2.44 2.61
C HIS A 30 -3.03 -1.55 1.45
N ARG A 31 -2.13 -2.04 0.59
CA ARG A 31 -1.70 -1.28 -0.60
C ARG A 31 -2.86 -0.98 -1.53
N MET A 32 -3.78 -1.92 -1.73
CA MET A 32 -4.97 -1.72 -2.59
C MET A 32 -5.95 -0.69 -2.01
N CYS A 33 -6.20 -0.73 -0.69
CA CYS A 33 -7.02 0.28 -0.03
C CYS A 33 -6.36 1.66 -0.15
N GLY A 34 -5.08 1.74 0.16
CA GLY A 34 -4.28 2.95 0.08
C GLY A 34 -4.31 3.62 -1.30
N ALA A 35 -4.03 2.86 -2.36
CA ALA A 35 -4.08 3.37 -3.73
C ALA A 35 -5.50 3.79 -4.17
N THR A 36 -6.53 3.10 -3.68
CA THR A 36 -7.92 3.44 -4.02
C THR A 36 -8.35 4.75 -3.35
N ASP A 37 -8.00 4.93 -2.07
CA ASP A 37 -8.31 6.14 -1.31
C ASP A 37 -7.48 7.34 -1.79
N GLU A 38 -6.23 7.12 -2.23
CA GLU A 38 -5.41 8.15 -2.88
C GLU A 38 -6.11 8.70 -4.14
N VAL A 39 -6.57 7.82 -5.04
CA VAL A 39 -7.31 8.22 -6.25
C VAL A 39 -8.61 8.92 -5.89
N GLY A 40 -9.22 8.56 -4.77
CA GLY A 40 -10.41 9.22 -4.23
C GLY A 40 -10.16 10.58 -3.57
N GLY A 41 -8.90 10.95 -3.33
CA GLY A 41 -8.55 12.18 -2.60
C GLY A 41 -8.64 12.05 -1.07
N GLU A 42 -8.92 10.85 -0.55
CA GLU A 42 -8.99 10.55 0.89
C GLU A 42 -7.57 10.32 1.46
N LEU A 43 -6.74 11.35 1.36
CA LEU A 43 -5.29 11.24 1.56
C LEU A 43 -4.87 10.74 2.95
N LEU A 44 -5.64 11.04 4.00
CA LEU A 44 -5.35 10.55 5.35
C LEU A 44 -5.57 9.05 5.47
N ALA A 45 -6.69 8.54 4.97
CA ALA A 45 -6.97 7.10 4.94
C ALA A 45 -5.98 6.36 4.04
N ALA A 46 -5.65 6.97 2.88
CA ALA A 46 -4.64 6.44 1.98
C ALA A 46 -3.29 6.27 2.68
N ARG A 47 -2.86 7.30 3.43
CA ARG A 47 -1.61 7.28 4.20
C ARG A 47 -1.58 6.13 5.20
N GLU A 48 -2.61 6.00 6.04
CA GLU A 48 -2.67 4.96 7.08
C GLU A 48 -2.54 3.57 6.47
N HIS A 49 -3.27 3.29 5.39
CA HIS A 49 -3.19 2.02 4.70
C HIS A 49 -1.81 1.78 4.07
N LEU A 50 -1.20 2.80 3.46
CA LEU A 50 0.11 2.65 2.82
C LEU A 50 1.24 2.48 3.85
N GLU A 51 1.18 3.16 4.99
CA GLU A 51 2.12 2.95 6.11
C GLU A 51 2.02 1.52 6.65
N CYS A 52 0.81 0.97 6.81
CA CYS A 52 0.62 -0.42 7.18
C CYS A 52 1.20 -1.38 6.13
N ALA A 53 0.98 -1.13 4.84
CA ALA A 53 1.53 -1.98 3.77
C ALA A 53 3.07 -2.00 3.80
N VAL A 54 3.71 -0.84 3.96
CA VAL A 54 5.17 -0.73 4.06
C VAL A 54 5.69 -1.46 5.30
N ALA A 55 5.01 -1.35 6.44
CA ALA A 55 5.42 -2.02 7.68
C ALA A 55 5.28 -3.56 7.63
N LEU A 56 4.36 -4.07 6.80
CA LEU A 56 4.12 -5.51 6.63
C LEU A 56 5.02 -6.15 5.56
N TYR A 57 5.69 -5.34 4.74
CA TYR A 57 6.50 -5.84 3.65
C TYR A 57 7.83 -6.42 4.15
N ASP A 58 8.08 -7.70 3.85
CA ASP A 58 9.33 -8.42 4.03
C ASP A 58 9.93 -8.75 2.64
N PRO A 59 11.06 -8.16 2.24
CA PRO A 59 11.66 -8.37 0.91
C PRO A 59 12.14 -9.80 0.66
N GLU A 60 12.64 -10.49 1.70
CA GLU A 60 13.14 -11.87 1.56
C GLU A 60 11.98 -12.85 1.31
N ARG A 61 10.80 -12.55 1.85
CA ARG A 61 9.59 -13.38 1.71
C ARG A 61 8.72 -12.98 0.55
N HIS A 62 8.64 -11.69 0.23
CA HIS A 62 7.71 -11.14 -0.76
C HIS A 62 8.38 -10.75 -2.09
N GLY A 63 9.69 -10.90 -2.23
CA GLY A 63 10.39 -10.61 -3.49
C GLY A 63 9.89 -11.45 -4.68
N SER A 64 9.36 -12.65 -4.43
CA SER A 64 8.74 -13.49 -5.47
C SER A 64 7.40 -12.94 -5.98
N THR A 65 6.73 -12.08 -5.22
CA THR A 65 5.41 -11.53 -5.53
C THR A 65 5.48 -10.56 -6.72
N ALA A 66 6.64 -9.94 -6.95
CA ALA A 66 6.92 -9.18 -8.17
C ALA A 66 6.74 -10.01 -9.45
N PHE A 67 6.98 -11.32 -9.39
CA PHE A 67 6.77 -12.22 -10.52
C PHE A 67 5.28 -12.53 -10.76
N VAL A 68 4.46 -12.50 -9.70
CA VAL A 68 3.01 -12.80 -9.77
C VAL A 68 2.20 -11.56 -10.16
N PHE A 69 2.52 -10.41 -9.57
CA PHE A 69 1.75 -9.17 -9.74
C PHE A 69 2.43 -8.16 -10.68
N GLY A 70 3.61 -8.48 -11.21
CA GLY A 70 4.38 -7.63 -12.12
C GLY A 70 5.04 -6.42 -11.46
N GLN A 71 4.84 -6.24 -10.15
CA GLN A 71 5.42 -5.17 -9.35
C GLN A 71 5.76 -5.69 -7.96
N ASP A 72 6.89 -5.25 -7.43
CA ASP A 72 7.20 -5.46 -6.02
C ASP A 72 6.20 -4.68 -5.14
N LEU A 73 5.64 -5.37 -4.13
CA LEU A 73 4.59 -4.80 -3.29
C LEU A 73 5.10 -3.64 -2.44
N GLY A 74 6.33 -3.74 -1.92
CA GLY A 74 6.95 -2.72 -1.10
C GLY A 74 7.26 -1.47 -1.91
N VAL A 75 7.87 -1.64 -3.08
CA VAL A 75 8.13 -0.53 -4.02
C VAL A 75 6.83 0.17 -4.42
N SER A 76 5.78 -0.60 -4.73
CA SER A 76 4.48 -0.05 -5.10
C SER A 76 3.85 0.75 -3.96
N ALA A 77 3.81 0.20 -2.74
CA ALA A 77 3.27 0.88 -1.57
C ALA A 77 4.03 2.17 -1.25
N LEU A 78 5.36 2.16 -1.32
CA LEU A 78 6.20 3.33 -1.10
C LEU A 78 5.97 4.43 -2.15
N ALA A 79 5.82 4.06 -3.42
CA ALA A 79 5.56 5.02 -4.49
C ALA A 79 4.26 5.79 -4.22
N HIS A 80 3.18 5.09 -3.86
CA HIS A 80 1.91 5.72 -3.47
C HIS A 80 2.06 6.56 -2.18
N LEU A 81 2.76 6.05 -1.16
CA LEU A 81 2.95 6.77 0.11
C LEU A 81 3.70 8.09 -0.10
N THR A 82 4.69 8.09 -0.99
CA THR A 82 5.45 9.28 -1.38
C THR A 82 4.55 10.37 -1.94
N TRP A 83 3.65 10.01 -2.87
CA TRP A 83 2.69 10.96 -3.45
C TRP A 83 1.71 11.48 -2.41
N VAL A 84 1.15 10.60 -1.58
CA VAL A 84 0.24 10.97 -0.51
C VAL A 84 0.90 11.93 0.49
N LEU A 85 2.13 11.64 0.93
CA LEU A 85 2.89 12.51 1.83
C LEU A 85 3.19 13.87 1.21
N TRP A 86 3.52 13.91 -0.08
CA TRP A 86 3.75 15.17 -0.79
C TRP A 86 2.46 16.01 -0.86
N LEU A 87 1.33 15.41 -1.24
CA LEU A 87 0.03 16.09 -1.32
C LEU A 87 -0.48 16.57 0.04
N LEU A 88 -0.12 15.89 1.12
CA LEU A 88 -0.41 16.30 2.50
C LEU A 88 0.52 17.40 3.04
N GLY A 89 1.53 17.83 2.27
CA GLY A 89 2.47 18.88 2.69
C GLY A 89 3.67 18.38 3.50
N TYR A 90 4.01 17.09 3.40
CA TYR A 90 5.17 16.47 4.05
C TYR A 90 6.29 16.06 3.06
N PRO A 91 6.84 16.97 2.23
CA PRO A 91 7.81 16.65 1.19
C PRO A 91 9.12 16.04 1.72
N ASP A 92 9.55 16.42 2.92
CA ASP A 92 10.77 15.89 3.54
C ASP A 92 10.61 14.43 3.99
N HIS A 93 9.37 13.99 4.26
CA HIS A 93 9.06 12.59 4.60
C HIS A 93 8.89 11.73 3.34
N ALA A 94 8.46 12.34 2.24
CA ALA A 94 8.34 11.70 0.93
C ALA A 94 9.72 11.39 0.30
N SER A 95 10.73 12.21 0.59
CA SER A 95 12.09 12.06 0.03
C SER A 95 13.04 11.23 0.88
N ARG A 96 12.67 10.88 2.12
CA ARG A 96 13.47 9.95 2.93
C ARG A 96 13.51 8.59 2.25
N PRO A 97 14.69 7.98 2.07
CA PRO A 97 14.78 6.60 1.63
C PRO A 97 14.18 5.73 2.74
N GLN A 98 12.89 5.43 2.63
CA GLN A 98 12.28 4.30 3.33
C GLN A 98 12.77 2.96 2.71
N ALA A 99 13.60 3.06 1.67
CA ALA A 99 14.22 2.00 0.89
C ALA A 99 15.44 1.32 1.54
N GLU A 100 15.84 1.66 2.77
CA GLU A 100 16.90 0.90 3.47
C GLU A 100 16.51 -0.57 3.72
N GLY A 101 15.21 -0.89 3.62
CA GLY A 101 14.71 -2.27 3.65
C GLY A 101 14.56 -2.95 2.28
N LEU A 102 14.80 -2.30 1.13
CA LEU A 102 14.51 -2.87 -0.21
C LEU A 102 15.75 -3.38 -0.97
N ALA A 103 16.88 -3.55 -0.29
CA ALA A 103 18.14 -4.00 -0.90
C ALA A 103 18.30 -5.52 -0.86
#